data_AF-A0A3M6T838-F1
#
_entry.id   AF-A0A3M6T838-F1
#
_cell.length_a   1.000
_cell.length_b   1.000
_cell.length_c   1.000
_cell.angle_alpha   90.00
_cell.angle_beta   90.00
_cell.angle_gamma   90.00
#
_symmetry.space_group_name_H-M   'P 1'
#
loop_
_entity.id
_entity.type
_entity.pdbx_description
1 polymer ?
#
loop_
_entity_poly.entity_id
_entity_poly.type
_entity_poly.pdbx_seq_one_letter_code
_entity_poly.pdbx_strand_id
1 'polypeptide(L)'
;MASAFPSSAKRSRTSAEAPSVRKQGKEVSIPWEEICPALISEWLDTFSKANNTTRDILLASVLPTVACLMGPSTVKVDCRMRTESINLYMICLCDPGAGKSPAFHHGCAQPIRLHVEAKEDNPLFVDEFTEAGLFRQLKSTPGHKAIIGKEEVSQFFDQLLGASREKSRIDMERMIQLYDGSTWVYTRADKSARQVIDSPGVSVSGYSQPNRFFPIYVKLKERQDGAVDRILMYQPLPHRLAAHETKEYITKLNNSKLKDLR
;
A
#
# COMPACT_ATOMS: atom_id res chain seq x y z
N MET A 1 -26.09 -51.80 -6.36
CA MET A 1 -25.50 -51.02 -5.25
C MET A 1 -24.27 -50.30 -5.77
N ALA A 2 -24.32 -48.97 -5.85
CA ALA A 2 -23.15 -48.10 -5.94
C ALA A 2 -23.62 -46.73 -5.46
N SER A 3 -23.44 -46.46 -4.16
CA SER A 3 -23.79 -45.18 -3.54
C SER A 3 -22.66 -44.19 -3.72
N ALA A 4 -22.99 -43.04 -4.29
CA ALA A 4 -22.14 -41.86 -4.38
C ALA A 4 -21.75 -41.34 -2.98
N PHE A 5 -20.48 -41.04 -2.78
CA PHE A 5 -20.00 -40.21 -1.67
C PHE A 5 -19.92 -38.74 -2.12
N PRO A 6 -20.40 -37.77 -1.33
CA PRO A 6 -20.48 -36.38 -1.75
C PRO A 6 -19.15 -35.64 -1.61
N SER A 7 -18.80 -34.87 -2.64
CA SER A 7 -17.61 -34.01 -2.75
C SER A 7 -17.69 -32.67 -1.98
N SER A 8 -18.52 -32.57 -0.94
CA SER A 8 -18.86 -31.29 -0.31
C SER A 8 -17.94 -30.85 0.84
N ALA A 9 -17.03 -31.69 1.32
CA ALA A 9 -16.31 -31.44 2.59
C ALA A 9 -15.11 -30.46 2.51
N LYS A 10 -14.59 -30.13 1.32
CA LYS A 10 -13.43 -29.20 1.19
C LYS A 10 -13.81 -27.73 0.98
N ARG A 11 -15.06 -27.44 0.58
CA ARG A 11 -15.55 -26.04 0.37
C ARG A 11 -16.03 -25.35 1.65
N SER A 12 -16.11 -26.07 2.77
CA SER A 12 -16.80 -25.60 3.99
C SER A 12 -15.87 -25.10 5.11
N ARG A 13 -14.57 -25.42 5.11
CA ARG A 13 -13.67 -24.99 6.21
C ARG A 13 -13.16 -23.56 6.06
N THR A 14 -12.83 -23.11 4.85
CA THR A 14 -12.30 -21.77 4.60
C THR A 14 -13.34 -20.64 4.73
N SER A 15 -14.63 -20.93 4.50
CA SER A 15 -15.70 -19.92 4.64
C SER A 15 -16.12 -19.67 6.09
N ALA A 16 -15.99 -20.68 6.96
CA ALA A 16 -16.35 -20.58 8.38
C ALA A 16 -15.28 -19.87 9.22
N GLU A 17 -14.01 -19.88 8.80
CA GLU A 17 -12.89 -19.22 9.49
C GLU A 17 -12.71 -17.74 9.10
N ALA A 18 -13.19 -17.33 7.92
CA ALA A 18 -13.04 -15.94 7.48
C ALA A 18 -13.69 -14.90 8.43
N PRO A 19 -14.88 -15.14 9.05
CA PRO A 19 -15.45 -14.24 10.04
C PRO A 19 -14.65 -14.15 11.34
N SER A 20 -14.05 -15.25 11.82
CA SER A 20 -13.26 -15.26 13.05
C SER A 20 -11.91 -14.56 12.85
N VAL A 21 -11.24 -14.79 11.73
CA VAL A 21 -9.99 -14.10 11.36
C VAL A 21 -10.21 -12.60 11.17
N ARG A 22 -11.35 -12.19 10.59
CA ARG A 22 -11.71 -10.77 10.47
C ARG A 22 -11.94 -10.10 11.81
N LYS A 23 -12.56 -10.82 12.75
CA LYS A 23 -12.80 -10.31 14.09
C LYS A 23 -11.46 -10.14 14.82
N GLN A 24 -10.60 -11.15 14.78
CA GLN A 24 -9.24 -11.09 15.35
C GLN A 24 -8.38 -9.99 14.73
N GLY A 25 -8.44 -9.80 13.41
CA GLY A 25 -7.69 -8.75 12.72
C GLY A 25 -8.08 -7.34 13.15
N LYS A 26 -9.34 -7.12 13.55
CA LYS A 26 -9.82 -5.85 14.12
C LYS A 26 -9.38 -5.64 15.57
N GLU A 27 -9.01 -6.69 16.28
CA GLU A 27 -8.59 -6.63 17.69
C GLU A 27 -7.10 -6.27 17.83
N VAL A 28 -6.34 -6.27 16.73
CA VAL A 28 -4.93 -5.86 16.71
C VAL A 28 -4.83 -4.34 16.64
N SER A 29 -4.36 -3.73 17.72
CA SER A 29 -4.05 -2.30 17.78
C SER A 29 -2.63 -2.01 17.29
N ILE A 30 -2.46 -0.88 16.61
CA ILE A 30 -1.14 -0.38 16.21
C ILE A 30 -0.42 0.16 17.46
N PRO A 31 0.83 -0.28 17.75
CA PRO A 31 1.58 0.19 18.91
C PRO A 31 2.18 1.58 18.64
N TRP A 32 1.34 2.61 18.60
CA TRP A 32 1.73 3.98 18.24
C TRP A 32 2.87 4.55 19.08
N GLU A 33 2.96 4.17 20.35
CA GLU A 33 4.00 4.60 21.28
C GLU A 33 5.39 4.06 20.91
N GLU A 34 5.45 2.92 20.22
CA GLU A 34 6.69 2.28 19.78
C GLU A 34 7.15 2.79 18.40
N ILE A 35 6.20 3.12 17.52
CA ILE A 35 6.48 3.44 16.11
C ILE A 35 6.54 4.94 15.80
N CYS A 36 6.04 5.80 16.70
CA CYS A 36 5.89 7.21 16.42
C CYS A 36 6.06 8.08 17.68
N PRO A 37 6.90 9.14 17.64
CA PRO A 37 6.99 10.11 18.73
C PRO A 37 5.61 10.69 19.10
N ALA A 38 5.36 10.89 20.40
CA ALA A 38 4.07 11.33 20.93
C ALA A 38 3.52 12.59 20.23
N LEU A 39 4.38 13.59 19.99
CA LEU A 39 4.00 14.83 19.30
C LEU A 39 3.47 14.58 17.88
N ILE A 40 4.11 13.69 17.14
CA ILE A 40 3.71 13.34 15.77
C ILE A 40 2.43 12.51 15.81
N SER A 41 2.34 11.55 16.74
CA SER A 41 1.15 10.72 16.93
C SER A 41 -0.09 11.53 17.30
N GLU A 42 0.04 12.53 18.19
CA GLU A 42 -1.04 13.43 18.58
C GLU A 42 -1.47 14.33 17.42
N TRP A 43 -0.51 14.87 16.67
CA TRP A 43 -0.82 15.67 15.49
C TRP A 43 -1.50 14.84 14.40
N LEU A 44 -1.04 13.61 14.13
CA LEU A 44 -1.68 12.69 13.18
C LEU A 44 -3.10 12.32 13.61
N ASP A 45 -3.34 12.12 14.91
CA ASP A 45 -4.69 11.89 15.43
C ASP A 45 -5.59 13.11 15.19
N THR A 46 -5.09 14.32 15.48
CA THR A 46 -5.82 15.57 15.21
C THR A 46 -6.12 15.76 13.73
N PHE A 47 -5.11 15.59 12.88
CA PHE A 47 -5.18 15.75 11.44
C PHE A 47 -6.13 14.73 10.80
N SER A 48 -6.04 13.46 11.18
CA SER A 48 -6.90 12.40 10.66
C SER A 48 -8.38 12.64 11.00
N LYS A 49 -8.67 12.97 12.27
CA LYS A 49 -10.03 13.22 12.76
C LYS A 49 -10.65 14.47 12.14
N ALA A 50 -9.88 15.54 11.94
CA ALA A 50 -10.34 16.73 11.23
C ALA A 50 -10.77 16.43 9.79
N ASN A 51 -10.18 15.41 9.17
CA ASN A 51 -10.47 14.97 7.80
C ASN A 51 -11.40 13.75 7.73
N ASN A 52 -12.17 13.46 8.79
CA ASN A 52 -13.11 12.34 8.85
C ASN A 52 -12.47 10.97 8.55
N THR A 53 -11.27 10.74 9.06
CA THR A 53 -10.61 9.43 9.08
C THR A 53 -9.97 9.19 10.45
N THR A 54 -9.19 8.12 10.60
CA THR A 54 -8.44 7.82 11.83
C THR A 54 -6.95 7.75 11.51
N ARG A 55 -6.10 7.97 12.51
CA ARG A 55 -4.64 7.84 12.32
C ARG A 55 -4.26 6.45 11.83
N ASP A 56 -4.95 5.41 12.31
CA ASP A 56 -4.72 4.03 11.90
C ASP A 56 -5.00 3.82 10.42
N ILE A 57 -6.09 4.39 9.88
CA ILE A 57 -6.42 4.30 8.46
C ILE A 57 -5.46 5.18 7.63
N LEU A 58 -5.08 6.34 8.15
CA LEU A 58 -4.14 7.26 7.51
C LEU A 58 -2.74 6.66 7.35
N LEU A 59 -2.31 5.82 8.29
CA LEU A 59 -0.98 5.21 8.31
C LEU A 59 -0.63 4.45 7.02
N ALA A 60 -1.59 3.74 6.42
CA ALA A 60 -1.41 3.01 5.17
C ALA A 60 -1.09 3.88 3.96
N SER A 61 -1.34 5.18 4.05
CA SER A 61 -0.88 6.14 3.06
C SER A 61 0.44 6.78 3.46
N VAL A 62 0.56 7.21 4.72
CA VAL A 62 1.72 7.96 5.18
C VAL A 62 2.99 7.13 5.12
N LEU A 63 2.99 5.87 5.61
CA LEU A 63 4.21 5.07 5.65
C LEU A 63 4.76 4.74 4.25
N PRO A 64 3.97 4.22 3.28
CA PRO A 64 4.49 3.99 1.93
C PRO A 64 4.91 5.29 1.22
N THR A 65 4.25 6.42 1.52
CA THR A 65 4.66 7.73 1.01
C THR A 65 6.03 8.14 1.55
N VAL A 66 6.27 7.99 2.85
CA VAL A 66 7.60 8.23 3.46
C VAL A 66 8.65 7.29 2.86
N ALA A 67 8.35 6.00 2.75
CA ALA A 67 9.24 5.00 2.15
C ALA A 67 9.62 5.37 0.70
N CYS A 68 8.63 5.77 -0.11
CA CYS A 68 8.88 6.28 -1.47
C CYS A 68 9.80 7.50 -1.46
N LEU A 69 9.57 8.47 -0.58
CA LEU A 69 10.34 9.72 -0.54
C LEU A 69 11.80 9.50 -0.13
N MET A 70 12.04 8.56 0.79
CA MET A 70 13.37 8.09 1.18
C MET A 70 14.12 7.37 0.04
N GLY A 71 13.42 6.98 -1.03
CA GLY A 71 14.01 6.45 -2.25
C GLY A 71 14.67 5.09 -2.06
N PRO A 72 15.74 4.77 -2.81
CA PRO A 72 16.39 3.48 -2.81
C PRO A 72 17.34 3.38 -1.61
N SER A 73 16.75 3.44 -0.42
CA SER A 73 17.44 3.30 0.85
C SER A 73 17.27 1.88 1.38
N THR A 74 18.10 1.54 2.36
CA THR A 74 18.00 0.24 3.01
C THR A 74 18.04 0.38 4.52
N VAL A 75 17.40 -0.57 5.20
CA VAL A 75 17.39 -0.67 6.66
C VAL A 75 18.08 -1.97 7.08
N LYS A 76 18.85 -1.91 8.17
CA LYS A 76 19.44 -3.11 8.77
C LYS A 76 18.45 -3.68 9.76
N VAL A 77 17.92 -4.85 9.46
CA VAL A 77 16.99 -5.58 10.32
C VAL A 77 17.80 -6.63 11.09
N ASP A 78 17.88 -6.46 12.42
CA ASP A 78 18.51 -7.36 13.40
C ASP A 78 20.07 -7.40 13.43
N CYS A 79 20.59 -7.92 14.54
CA CYS A 79 22.00 -8.17 14.87
C CYS A 79 22.77 -8.97 13.80
N ARG A 80 22.05 -9.65 12.90
CA ARG A 80 22.62 -10.44 11.79
C ARG A 80 22.90 -9.63 10.53
N MET A 81 22.70 -8.31 10.55
CA MET A 81 23.11 -7.38 9.48
C MET A 81 22.49 -7.70 8.12
N ARG A 82 21.23 -8.17 8.08
CA ARG A 82 20.49 -8.26 6.82
C ARG A 82 19.98 -6.87 6.46
N THR A 83 20.39 -6.42 5.28
CA THR A 83 20.00 -5.15 4.70
C THR A 83 18.77 -5.40 3.83
N GLU A 84 17.66 -4.75 4.13
CA GLU A 84 16.42 -4.84 3.36
C GLU A 84 16.11 -3.50 2.71
N SER A 85 15.52 -3.55 1.51
CA SER A 85 14.98 -2.34 0.88
C SER A 85 13.88 -1.75 1.75
N ILE A 86 13.81 -0.42 1.84
CA ILE A 86 12.74 0.25 2.58
C ILE A 86 11.39 0.26 1.84
N ASN A 87 11.34 -0.30 0.63
CA ASN A 87 10.13 -0.41 -0.17
C ASN A 87 9.00 -1.02 0.66
N LEU A 88 7.83 -0.39 0.62
CA LEU A 88 6.71 -0.81 1.44
C LEU A 88 5.44 -0.94 0.62
N TYR A 89 4.85 -2.15 0.62
CA TYR A 89 3.51 -2.38 0.10
C TYR A 89 2.56 -2.53 1.27
N MET A 90 1.74 -1.50 1.51
CA MET A 90 0.82 -1.46 2.64
C MET A 90 -0.63 -1.40 2.15
N ILE A 91 -1.47 -2.28 2.69
CA ILE A 91 -2.88 -2.40 2.33
C ILE A 91 -3.73 -2.31 3.59
N CYS A 92 -4.62 -1.32 3.63
CA CYS A 92 -5.58 -1.14 4.71
C CYS A 92 -6.96 -1.61 4.27
N LEU A 93 -7.51 -2.58 4.99
CA LEU A 93 -8.86 -3.08 4.76
C LEU A 93 -9.84 -2.30 5.64
N CYS A 94 -10.76 -1.56 5.02
CA CYS A 94 -11.74 -0.78 5.77
C CYS A 94 -13.17 -1.07 5.31
N ASP A 95 -14.09 -1.05 6.27
CA ASP A 95 -15.52 -1.07 5.98
C ASP A 95 -15.94 0.20 5.18
N PRO A 96 -17.05 0.16 4.43
CA PRO A 96 -17.59 1.34 3.76
C PRO A 96 -17.80 2.51 4.73
N GLY A 97 -17.50 3.74 4.29
CA GLY A 97 -17.67 4.93 5.13
C GLY A 97 -16.62 5.15 6.22
N ALA A 98 -15.61 4.29 6.35
CA ALA A 98 -14.56 4.42 7.36
C ALA A 98 -13.51 5.53 7.10
N GLY A 99 -13.67 6.35 6.06
CA GLY A 99 -12.71 7.42 5.75
C GLY A 99 -11.48 6.98 4.92
N LYS A 100 -11.65 6.01 4.01
CA LYS A 100 -10.61 5.57 3.06
C LYS A 100 -10.15 6.68 2.11
N SER A 101 -11.08 7.30 1.39
CA SER A 101 -10.76 8.33 0.39
C SER A 101 -10.08 9.56 1.01
N PRO A 102 -10.53 10.10 2.17
CA PRO A 102 -9.78 11.15 2.86
C PRO A 102 -8.37 10.71 3.29
N ALA A 103 -8.22 9.50 3.81
CA ALA A 103 -6.90 8.98 4.21
C ALA A 103 -5.93 8.86 3.02
N PHE A 104 -6.41 8.31 1.90
CA PHE A 104 -5.64 8.21 0.67
C PHE A 104 -5.25 9.58 0.11
N HIS A 105 -6.24 10.48 0.03
CA HIS A 105 -6.03 11.83 -0.49
C HIS A 105 -5.00 12.57 0.35
N HIS A 106 -5.23 12.67 1.67
CA HIS A 106 -4.39 13.48 2.54
C HIS A 106 -3.05 12.83 2.88
N GLY A 107 -2.98 11.50 2.94
CA GLY A 107 -1.77 10.78 3.32
C GLY A 107 -0.82 10.45 2.16
N CYS A 108 -1.33 10.40 0.91
CA CYS A 108 -0.53 9.97 -0.25
C CYS A 108 -0.71 10.88 -1.47
N ALA A 109 -1.93 11.01 -2.00
CA ALA A 109 -2.13 11.68 -3.30
C ALA A 109 -1.81 13.18 -3.25
N GLN A 110 -2.34 13.89 -2.25
CA GLN A 110 -2.12 15.33 -2.08
C GLN A 110 -0.65 15.65 -1.75
N PRO A 111 0.02 14.99 -0.78
CA PRO A 111 1.43 15.25 -0.50
C PRO A 111 2.33 15.06 -1.71
N ILE A 112 2.17 13.96 -2.45
CA ILE A 112 2.99 13.69 -3.62
C ILE A 112 2.70 14.69 -4.74
N ARG A 113 1.45 14.76 -5.19
CA ARG A 113 1.10 15.52 -6.41
C ARG A 113 1.23 17.03 -6.22
N LEU A 114 0.76 17.57 -5.10
CA LEU A 114 0.71 19.03 -4.91
C LEU A 114 1.96 19.61 -4.28
N HIS A 115 2.80 18.80 -3.64
CA HIS A 115 3.90 19.32 -2.83
C HIS A 115 5.27 18.79 -3.24
N VAL A 116 5.35 17.60 -3.83
CA VAL A 116 6.61 17.05 -4.35
C VAL A 116 6.69 17.24 -5.86
N GLU A 117 5.75 16.68 -6.61
CA GLU A 117 5.75 16.76 -8.08
C GLU A 117 5.67 18.21 -8.57
N ALA A 118 4.82 19.04 -7.96
CA ALA A 118 4.68 20.45 -8.29
C ALA A 118 5.96 21.29 -8.07
N LYS A 119 6.90 20.82 -7.24
CA LYS A 119 8.17 21.52 -7.00
C LYS A 119 9.31 21.01 -7.87
N GLU A 120 9.29 19.71 -8.20
CA GLU A 120 10.43 19.02 -8.81
C GLU A 120 10.24 18.65 -10.29
N ASP A 121 9.05 18.86 -10.87
CA ASP A 121 8.67 18.43 -12.24
C ASP A 121 8.98 16.95 -12.53
N ASN A 122 8.99 16.13 -11.47
CA ASN A 122 9.33 14.71 -11.49
C ASN A 122 8.13 13.89 -11.04
N PRO A 123 7.50 13.10 -11.93
CA PRO A 123 6.35 12.28 -11.56
C PRO A 123 6.80 11.12 -10.66
N LEU A 124 6.34 11.14 -9.42
CA LEU A 124 6.50 10.05 -8.44
C LEU A 124 5.26 9.16 -8.39
N PHE A 125 4.09 9.74 -8.58
CA PHE A 125 2.83 9.03 -8.57
C PHE A 125 2.66 8.26 -9.88
N VAL A 126 2.38 6.96 -9.81
CA VAL A 126 2.23 6.14 -11.01
C VAL A 126 0.79 6.19 -11.52
N ASP A 127 0.59 6.95 -12.60
CA ASP A 127 -0.71 7.06 -13.27
C ASP A 127 -0.92 5.98 -14.34
N GLU A 128 0.12 5.66 -15.13
CA GLU A 128 0.10 4.62 -16.16
C GLU A 128 0.92 3.39 -15.74
N PHE A 129 0.25 2.27 -15.51
CA PHE A 129 0.88 1.05 -15.01
C PHE A 129 1.15 0.01 -16.11
N THR A 130 2.03 0.36 -17.04
CA THR A 130 2.62 -0.58 -18.01
C THR A 130 4.08 -0.84 -17.68
N GLU A 131 4.64 -1.97 -18.15
CA GLU A 131 6.04 -2.29 -17.89
C GLU A 131 6.98 -1.19 -18.42
N ALA A 132 6.76 -0.76 -19.66
CA ALA A 132 7.53 0.30 -20.31
C ALA A 132 7.30 1.68 -19.67
N GLY A 133 6.07 1.98 -19.26
CA GLY A 133 5.70 3.25 -18.63
C GLY A 133 6.37 3.40 -17.27
N LEU A 134 6.23 2.40 -16.40
CA LEU A 134 6.85 2.42 -15.07
C LEU A 134 8.37 2.47 -15.18
N PHE A 135 8.97 1.66 -16.06
CA PHE A 135 10.43 1.69 -16.24
C PHE A 135 10.92 3.08 -16.67
N ARG A 136 10.22 3.73 -17.62
CA ARG A 136 10.58 5.07 -18.08
C ARG A 136 10.48 6.09 -16.96
N GLN A 137 9.39 6.05 -16.18
CA GLN A 137 9.18 6.95 -15.03
C GLN A 137 10.28 6.77 -13.98
N LEU A 138 10.55 5.54 -13.55
CA LEU A 138 11.63 5.26 -12.62
C LEU A 138 12.99 5.73 -13.16
N LYS A 139 13.23 5.58 -14.47
CA LYS A 139 14.51 6.02 -15.06
C LYS A 139 14.66 7.54 -15.06
N SER A 140 13.57 8.29 -15.27
CA SER A 140 13.59 9.76 -15.26
C SER A 140 13.60 10.36 -13.86
N THR A 141 13.06 9.65 -12.86
CA THR A 141 12.93 10.17 -11.50
C THR A 141 14.23 10.03 -10.71
N PRO A 142 14.73 11.11 -10.07
CA PRO A 142 15.89 11.04 -9.18
C PRO A 142 15.73 9.99 -8.09
N GLY A 143 16.71 9.10 -7.95
CA GLY A 143 16.67 7.98 -7.01
C GLY A 143 15.78 6.81 -7.46
N HIS A 144 15.34 6.76 -8.72
CA HIS A 144 14.60 5.63 -9.28
C HIS A 144 13.41 5.18 -8.42
N LYS A 145 12.63 6.17 -7.96
CA LYS A 145 11.55 5.97 -7.00
C LYS A 145 10.18 6.26 -7.61
N ALA A 146 9.17 5.53 -7.15
CA ALA A 146 7.77 5.76 -7.50
C ALA A 146 6.83 5.20 -6.44
N ILE A 147 5.62 5.75 -6.38
CA ILE A 147 4.54 5.27 -5.54
C ILE A 147 3.30 4.93 -6.36
N ILE A 148 2.77 3.75 -6.10
CA ILE A 148 1.50 3.28 -6.65
C ILE A 148 0.43 3.46 -5.59
N GLY A 149 -0.38 4.49 -5.74
CA GLY A 149 -1.51 4.76 -4.83
C GLY A 149 -2.84 4.28 -5.41
N LYS A 150 -3.62 3.48 -4.66
CA LYS A 150 -4.96 3.00 -5.07
C LYS A 150 -5.97 3.06 -3.91
N GLU A 151 -7.06 3.81 -4.11
CA GLU A 151 -8.22 3.79 -3.19
C GLU A 151 -8.98 2.45 -3.18
N GLU A 152 -8.89 1.70 -4.28
CA GLU A 152 -9.43 0.35 -4.40
C GLU A 152 -8.35 -0.57 -5.01
N VAL A 153 -7.44 -1.02 -4.15
CA VAL A 153 -6.27 -1.82 -4.54
C VAL A 153 -6.65 -3.24 -4.97
N SER A 154 -7.87 -3.71 -4.66
CA SER A 154 -8.34 -5.02 -5.14
C SER A 154 -8.34 -5.12 -6.66
N GLN A 155 -8.77 -4.07 -7.37
CA GLN A 155 -8.74 -4.06 -8.84
C GLN A 155 -7.32 -4.16 -9.38
N PHE A 156 -6.38 -3.49 -8.72
CA PHE A 156 -4.96 -3.52 -9.10
C PHE A 156 -4.36 -4.92 -8.95
N PHE A 157 -4.55 -5.57 -7.80
CA PHE A 157 -4.01 -6.93 -7.60
C PHE A 157 -4.74 -7.99 -8.44
N ASP A 158 -6.04 -7.84 -8.71
CA ASP A 158 -6.73 -8.75 -9.64
C ASP A 158 -6.19 -8.62 -11.07
N GLN A 159 -5.85 -7.40 -11.50
CA GLN A 159 -5.15 -7.17 -12.77
C GLN A 159 -3.76 -7.80 -12.79
N LEU A 160 -2.96 -7.66 -11.72
CA LEU A 160 -1.63 -8.30 -11.62
C LEU A 160 -1.71 -9.83 -11.70
N LEU A 161 -2.73 -10.43 -11.07
CA LEU A 161 -2.98 -11.87 -11.15
C LEU A 161 -3.40 -12.32 -12.56
N GLY A 162 -4.12 -11.47 -13.29
CA GLY A 162 -4.52 -11.71 -14.68
C GLY A 162 -3.47 -11.37 -15.74
N ALA A 163 -2.45 -10.58 -15.38
CA ALA A 163 -1.48 -9.98 -16.31
C ALA A 163 -0.60 -10.99 -17.07
N SER A 164 -0.52 -12.24 -16.60
CA SER A 164 0.22 -13.32 -17.29
C SER A 164 -0.19 -13.53 -18.76
N ARG A 165 -1.33 -12.97 -19.19
CA ARG A 165 -1.84 -13.06 -20.58
C ARG A 165 -1.38 -11.93 -21.51
N GLU A 166 -0.86 -10.81 -20.99
CA GLU A 166 -0.44 -9.65 -21.78
C GLU A 166 1.01 -9.26 -21.49
N LYS A 167 1.90 -9.45 -22.47
CA LYS A 167 3.36 -9.18 -22.34
C LYS A 167 3.73 -7.73 -22.00
N SER A 168 2.82 -6.77 -22.12
CA SER A 168 3.08 -5.34 -21.84
C SER A 168 2.75 -4.92 -20.41
N ARG A 169 2.11 -5.80 -19.63
CA ARG A 169 1.69 -5.50 -18.25
C ARG A 169 2.71 -6.00 -17.25
N ILE A 170 2.85 -5.24 -16.18
CA ILE A 170 3.58 -5.68 -14.99
C ILE A 170 2.76 -6.78 -14.33
N ASP A 171 3.43 -7.86 -13.96
CA ASP A 171 2.84 -8.98 -13.23
C ASP A 171 3.30 -9.02 -11.77
N MET A 172 2.83 -10.03 -11.04
CA MET A 172 3.21 -10.21 -9.63
C MET A 172 4.70 -10.50 -9.44
N GLU A 173 5.36 -11.19 -10.37
CA GLU A 173 6.79 -11.50 -10.25
C GLU A 173 7.62 -10.21 -10.31
N ARG A 174 7.28 -9.32 -11.23
CA ARG A 174 7.90 -7.99 -11.29
C ARG A 174 7.67 -7.18 -10.02
N MET A 175 6.47 -7.24 -9.42
CA MET A 175 6.20 -6.54 -8.16
C MET A 175 7.03 -7.08 -6.99
N ILE A 176 7.26 -8.39 -6.93
CA ILE A 176 8.16 -9.02 -5.94
C ILE A 176 9.59 -8.49 -6.12
N GLN A 177 10.10 -8.49 -7.36
CA GLN A 177 11.43 -7.98 -7.68
C GLN A 177 11.58 -6.50 -7.30
N LEU A 178 10.55 -5.69 -7.59
CA LEU A 178 10.53 -4.26 -7.24
C LEU A 178 10.53 -4.04 -5.73
N TYR A 179 9.76 -4.80 -4.96
CA TYR A 179 9.78 -4.74 -3.50
C TYR A 179 11.19 -5.01 -2.97
N ASP A 180 11.84 -6.08 -3.45
CA ASP A 180 13.19 -6.48 -3.01
C ASP A 180 14.29 -5.49 -3.46
N GLY A 181 13.96 -4.49 -4.28
CA GLY A 181 14.97 -3.60 -4.87
C GLY A 181 15.89 -4.34 -5.83
N SER A 182 15.37 -5.35 -6.53
CA SER A 182 16.14 -6.10 -7.53
C SER A 182 16.42 -5.24 -8.75
N THR A 183 17.62 -5.38 -9.33
CA THR A 183 17.98 -4.69 -10.58
C THR A 183 17.00 -5.02 -11.69
N TRP A 184 16.46 -3.97 -12.32
CA TRP A 184 15.59 -4.10 -13.48
C TRP A 184 16.38 -3.82 -14.76
N VAL A 185 16.58 -4.88 -15.56
CA VAL A 185 17.10 -4.77 -16.94
C VAL A 185 15.95 -4.72 -17.93
N TYR A 186 15.86 -3.64 -18.69
CA TYR A 186 14.85 -3.44 -19.74
C TYR A 186 15.54 -3.42 -21.11
N THR A 187 15.10 -4.30 -22.01
CA THR A 187 15.61 -4.39 -23.39
C THR A 187 14.56 -3.84 -24.33
N ARG A 188 14.87 -2.76 -25.04
CA ARG A 188 13.98 -2.22 -26.07
C ARG A 188 13.85 -3.20 -27.25
N ALA A 189 12.73 -3.11 -27.98
CA ALA A 189 12.41 -4.01 -29.09
C ALA A 189 13.45 -4.00 -30.23
N ASP A 190 14.22 -2.91 -30.36
CA ASP A 190 15.34 -2.74 -31.30
C ASP A 190 16.65 -3.41 -30.84
N LYS A 191 16.67 -4.05 -29.66
CA LYS A 191 17.72 -4.92 -29.09
C LYS A 191 19.13 -4.30 -28.97
N SER A 192 19.33 -3.04 -29.36
CA SER A 192 20.66 -2.41 -29.43
C SER A 192 21.07 -1.70 -28.14
N ALA A 193 20.11 -1.34 -27.27
CA ALA A 193 20.39 -0.65 -26.01
C ALA A 193 19.66 -1.32 -24.82
N ARG A 194 20.43 -1.96 -23.94
CA ARG A 194 19.95 -2.42 -22.62
C ARG A 194 19.94 -1.23 -21.66
N GLN A 195 18.82 -0.99 -21.00
CA GLN A 195 18.69 0.01 -19.95
C GLN A 195 18.58 -0.71 -18.61
N VAL A 196 19.24 -0.17 -17.58
CA VAL A 196 19.32 -0.78 -16.25
C VAL A 196 18.91 0.22 -15.19
N ILE A 197 18.13 -0.24 -14.22
CA ILE A 197 17.82 0.46 -12.97
C ILE A 197 18.25 -0.44 -11.84
N ASP A 198 19.25 -0.01 -11.08
CA ASP A 198 19.69 -0.70 -9.88
C ASP A 198 18.86 -0.23 -8.69
N SER A 199 18.40 -1.18 -7.88
CA SER A 199 17.66 -0.93 -6.64
C SER A 199 16.52 0.10 -6.77
N PRO A 200 15.49 -0.18 -7.61
CA PRO A 200 14.34 0.71 -7.72
C PRO A 200 13.58 0.85 -6.40
N GLY A 201 13.18 2.09 -6.07
CA GLY A 201 12.42 2.44 -4.89
C GLY A 201 10.91 2.48 -5.16
N VAL A 202 10.23 1.35 -5.18
CA VAL A 202 8.78 1.29 -5.45
C VAL A 202 8.00 0.96 -4.20
N SER A 203 7.04 1.82 -3.84
CA SER A 203 6.10 1.59 -2.73
C SER A 203 4.65 1.55 -3.21
N VAL A 204 3.78 0.88 -2.46
CA VAL A 204 2.35 0.74 -2.76
C VAL A 204 1.56 1.19 -1.54
N SER A 205 0.68 2.17 -1.75
CA SER A 205 -0.35 2.57 -0.79
C SER A 205 -1.71 2.12 -1.32
N GLY A 206 -2.39 1.26 -0.57
CA GLY A 206 -3.62 0.62 -1.01
C GLY A 206 -4.71 0.62 0.06
N TYR A 207 -5.94 0.88 -0.37
CA TYR A 207 -7.14 0.62 0.43
C TYR A 207 -8.03 -0.39 -0.27
N SER A 208 -8.77 -1.19 0.49
CA SER A 208 -9.84 -2.03 -0.06
C SER A 208 -10.90 -2.34 0.99
N GLN A 209 -11.99 -2.95 0.55
CA GLN A 209 -12.94 -3.58 1.44
C GLN A 209 -12.52 -5.03 1.72
N PRO A 210 -12.67 -5.51 2.96
CA PRO A 210 -12.38 -6.90 3.32
C PRO A 210 -12.94 -7.93 2.33
N ASN A 211 -14.23 -7.80 1.98
CA ASN A 211 -14.92 -8.73 1.07
C ASN A 211 -14.34 -8.75 -0.36
N ARG A 212 -13.72 -7.67 -0.80
CA ARG A 212 -13.13 -7.56 -2.14
C ARG A 212 -11.70 -8.10 -2.16
N PHE A 213 -10.94 -7.82 -1.10
CA PHE A 213 -9.51 -8.17 -1.07
C PHE A 213 -9.24 -9.60 -0.60
N PHE A 214 -10.00 -10.16 0.34
CA PHE A 214 -9.72 -11.51 0.84
C PHE A 214 -9.70 -12.61 -0.25
N PRO A 215 -10.62 -12.62 -1.24
CA PRO A 215 -10.53 -13.58 -2.34
C PRO A 215 -9.22 -13.46 -3.14
N ILE A 216 -8.70 -12.24 -3.30
CA ILE A 216 -7.43 -11.97 -3.99
C ILE A 216 -6.26 -12.44 -3.12
N TYR A 217 -6.29 -12.15 -1.81
CA TYR A 217 -5.29 -12.61 -0.87
C TYR A 217 -5.14 -14.13 -0.87
N VAL A 218 -6.24 -14.88 -0.93
CA VAL A 218 -6.21 -16.34 -1.05
C VAL A 218 -5.48 -16.78 -2.33
N LYS A 219 -5.81 -16.18 -3.47
CA LYS A 219 -5.09 -16.46 -4.74
C LYS A 219 -3.61 -16.11 -4.66
N LEU A 220 -3.25 -15.00 -4.02
CA LEU A 220 -1.85 -14.61 -3.81
C LEU A 220 -1.11 -15.63 -2.94
N LYS A 221 -1.76 -16.11 -1.87
CA LYS A 221 -1.20 -17.13 -0.97
C LYS A 221 -0.97 -18.48 -1.68
N GLU A 222 -1.88 -18.87 -2.56
CA GLU A 222 -1.79 -20.12 -3.33
C GLU A 222 -0.60 -20.15 -4.30
N ARG A 223 -0.05 -18.98 -4.68
CA ARG A 223 1.11 -18.90 -5.58
C ARG A 223 2.42 -19.38 -4.95
N GLN A 224 2.55 -19.27 -3.62
CA GLN A 224 3.76 -19.69 -2.88
C GLN A 224 5.07 -19.08 -3.41
N ASP A 225 5.01 -17.90 -4.02
CA ASP A 225 6.14 -17.17 -4.61
C ASP A 225 6.68 -16.06 -3.70
N GLY A 226 6.12 -15.93 -2.49
CA GLY A 226 6.47 -14.92 -1.52
C GLY A 226 5.79 -13.55 -1.74
N ALA A 227 4.82 -13.43 -2.64
CA ALA A 227 4.06 -12.20 -2.84
C ALA A 227 3.38 -11.70 -1.54
N VAL A 228 2.79 -12.63 -0.78
CA VAL A 228 2.07 -12.30 0.46
C VAL A 228 3.02 -11.79 1.55
N ASP A 229 4.25 -12.30 1.60
CA ASP A 229 5.24 -11.91 2.61
C ASP A 229 5.70 -10.44 2.45
N ARG A 230 5.46 -9.86 1.27
CA ARG A 230 5.85 -8.49 0.91
C ARG A 230 4.72 -7.49 1.06
N ILE A 231 3.54 -7.94 1.48
CA ILE A 231 2.35 -7.09 1.66
C ILE A 231 2.04 -6.97 3.16
N LEU A 232 2.24 -5.78 3.71
CA LEU A 232 1.77 -5.45 5.04
C LEU A 232 0.27 -5.12 4.99
N MET A 233 -0.57 -6.02 5.49
CA MET A 233 -2.02 -5.88 5.49
C MET A 233 -2.58 -5.82 6.90
N TYR A 234 -3.48 -4.87 7.16
CA TYR A 234 -4.18 -4.76 8.44
C TYR A 234 -5.59 -4.20 8.27
N GLN A 235 -6.43 -4.37 9.31
CA GLN A 235 -7.83 -3.96 9.32
C GLN A 235 -8.13 -3.18 10.60
N PRO A 236 -8.02 -1.84 10.60
CA PRO A 236 -8.30 -1.06 11.78
C PRO A 236 -9.79 -1.05 12.11
N LEU A 237 -10.11 -0.82 13.38
CA LEU A 237 -11.50 -0.62 13.80
C LEU A 237 -12.04 0.66 13.17
N PRO A 238 -13.18 0.60 12.47
CA PRO A 238 -13.80 1.81 11.95
C PRO A 238 -14.27 2.66 13.13
N HIS A 239 -13.83 3.91 13.15
CA HIS A 239 -14.32 4.90 14.11
C HIS A 239 -14.84 6.11 13.34
N ARG A 240 -16.15 6.34 13.44
CA ARG A 240 -16.80 7.50 12.83
C ARG A 240 -17.14 8.49 13.93
N LEU A 241 -16.48 9.64 13.87
CA LEU A 241 -16.78 10.75 14.76
C LEU A 241 -18.15 11.36 14.45
N ALA A 242 -18.80 11.87 15.50
CA ALA A 242 -19.96 12.72 15.34
C ALA A 242 -19.55 14.08 14.75
N ALA A 243 -20.48 14.74 14.07
CA ALA A 243 -20.20 16.00 13.36
C ALA A 243 -19.69 17.13 14.28
N HIS A 244 -20.07 17.15 15.55
CA HIS A 244 -19.57 18.14 16.51
C HIS A 244 -18.11 17.87 16.89
N GLU A 245 -17.74 16.61 17.09
CA GLU A 245 -16.35 16.22 17.38
C GLU A 245 -15.43 16.58 16.20
N THR A 246 -15.86 16.29 14.96
CA THR A 246 -15.08 16.68 13.77
C THR A 246 -14.81 18.18 13.74
N LYS A 247 -15.80 19.04 14.08
CA LYS A 247 -15.62 20.50 14.13
C LYS A 247 -14.55 20.90 15.15
N GLU A 248 -14.52 20.27 16.32
CA GLU A 248 -13.48 20.54 17.31
C GLU A 248 -12.09 20.20 16.79
N TYR A 249 -11.92 19.06 16.12
CA TYR A 249 -10.63 18.69 15.52
C TYR A 249 -10.24 19.62 14.36
N ILE A 250 -11.20 20.10 13.57
CA ILE A 250 -10.94 21.14 12.55
C ILE A 250 -10.42 22.43 13.22
N THR A 251 -11.04 22.88 14.30
CA THR A 251 -10.57 24.05 15.05
C THR A 251 -9.17 23.82 15.64
N LYS A 252 -8.90 22.64 16.21
CA LYS A 252 -7.57 22.29 16.71
C LYS A 252 -6.52 22.31 15.60
N LEU A 253 -6.81 21.71 14.44
CA LEU A 253 -5.91 21.74 13.28
C LEU A 253 -5.70 23.17 12.77
N ASN A 254 -6.74 24.01 12.75
CA ASN A 254 -6.66 25.42 12.38
C ASN A 254 -5.86 26.28 13.39
N ASN A 255 -5.63 25.79 14.60
CA ASN A 255 -4.74 26.44 15.58
C ASN A 255 -3.32 25.82 15.62
N SER A 256 -3.11 24.64 15.02
CA SER A 256 -1.80 23.99 14.91
C SER A 256 -0.83 24.76 14.02
N LYS A 257 0.49 24.69 14.26
CA LYS A 257 1.50 25.23 13.34
C LYS A 257 1.55 24.48 12.01
N LEU A 258 1.34 23.15 12.05
CA LEU A 258 1.34 22.27 10.89
C LEU A 258 -0.11 21.96 10.50
N LYS A 259 -0.45 22.22 9.23
CA LYS A 259 -1.81 22.09 8.67
C LYS A 259 -2.03 20.83 7.84
N ASP A 260 -0.95 20.32 7.26
CA ASP A 260 -0.91 19.22 6.31
C ASP A 260 0.48 18.58 6.32
N LEU A 261 0.63 17.50 5.56
CA LEU A 261 1.86 16.70 5.41
C LEU A 261 2.86 17.32 4.41
N ARG A 262 2.97 18.65 4.36
CA ARG A 262 3.92 19.37 3.51
C ARG A 262 5.34 19.40 4.04
#